data_AF-A0A348Z4M6-F1
#
_entry.id   AF-A0A348Z4M6-F1
#
_cell.length_a   1.000
_cell.length_b   1.000
_cell.length_c   1.000
_cell.angle_alpha   90.00
_cell.angle_beta   90.00
_cell.angle_gamma   90.00
#
_symmetry.space_group_name_H-M   'P 1'
#
loop_
_entity.id
_entity.type
_entity.pdbx_description
1 polymer ?
#
loop_
_entity_poly.entity_id
_entity_poly.type
_entity_poly.pdbx_seq_one_letter_code
_entity_poly.pdbx_strand_id
1 'polypeptide(L)'
;MKTQDVFWGIIGILIVTLIIVSIFNIRIRSSIRRLTNEMEKIAQGDLTKKLKANKIKIIKELIVYSNDFMIKVRRLIGKSTEISDRILINCDVLNKDMKNMELHVVENVESITTISDDMNNQVDKVVSVRSDIESIVLNHGTMVRNSHSVEKTAMSMMESVSESKSEFDKLINKMEKSLCLEKELSLRIKALEIGAQKIQDISDTVKEISGTTNLLSLNASIEAARAGEAGRGFSVVAEEIRKLAEMSSVQADEIQKITDNVQKDIYEFGSIMEEDLSVIKESISYAKKNSENFQSISSSSMNTLNSIQEINKAIEEQNVNLRNIELSINSISNFVSKTTIHVQNTAESSKAQLKVVKRVSDNIKEVVNMNKDMKLIISSFAQNYILDEDTEKYINNAKNILNSVAKEGTIISLEETKCNKTLKEFVKKYPFFYLLSVMDINGDTKGITLEGSRQELYCNYSHRPYFKESIKGLVYKSEPYISSDTDGYCIALSVPIKNNSGQVVGIVMGDLVLEKN
;
A
#
# COMPACT_ATOMS: atom_id res chain seq x y z
N MET A 1 31.86 110.58 -67.41
CA MET A 1 31.47 109.87 -66.17
C MET A 1 32.73 109.60 -65.39
N LYS A 2 32.81 110.15 -64.17
CA LYS A 2 34.07 110.35 -63.46
C LYS A 2 34.50 109.03 -62.81
N THR A 3 35.80 108.74 -62.81
CA THR A 3 36.42 107.63 -62.08
C THR A 3 36.02 107.56 -60.60
N GLN A 4 35.59 108.69 -60.02
CA GLN A 4 34.97 108.77 -58.69
C GLN A 4 33.66 107.98 -58.56
N ASP A 5 32.80 107.95 -59.60
CA ASP A 5 31.52 107.25 -59.56
C ASP A 5 31.74 105.72 -59.51
N VAL A 6 32.76 105.23 -60.21
CA VAL A 6 33.18 103.81 -60.19
C VAL A 6 33.81 103.42 -58.86
N PHE A 7 34.64 104.29 -58.27
CA PHE A 7 35.27 104.07 -56.97
C PHE A 7 34.25 103.97 -55.83
N TRP A 8 33.26 104.89 -55.79
CA TRP A 8 32.16 104.82 -54.82
C TRP A 8 31.24 103.61 -55.04
N GLY A 9 31.05 103.17 -56.29
CA GLY A 9 30.34 101.93 -56.61
C GLY A 9 31.03 100.67 -56.07
N ILE A 10 32.37 100.58 -56.22
CA ILE A 10 33.17 99.45 -55.69
C ILE A 10 33.13 99.43 -54.16
N ILE A 11 33.26 100.58 -53.50
CA ILE A 11 33.16 100.69 -52.04
C ILE A 11 31.75 100.29 -51.56
N GLY A 12 30.70 100.72 -52.27
CA GLY A 12 29.33 100.31 -51.98
C GLY A 12 29.13 98.80 -52.05
N ILE A 13 29.67 98.14 -53.09
CA ILE A 13 29.62 96.67 -53.24
C ILE A 13 30.41 95.97 -52.13
N LEU A 14 31.59 96.49 -51.75
CA LEU A 14 32.40 95.97 -50.65
C LEU A 14 31.69 96.07 -49.29
N ILE A 15 31.02 97.20 -49.03
CA ILE A 15 30.23 97.39 -47.80
C ILE A 15 29.03 96.45 -47.79
N VAL A 16 28.29 96.32 -48.89
CA VAL A 16 27.15 95.41 -48.99
C VAL A 16 27.58 93.95 -48.83
N THR A 17 28.68 93.54 -49.44
CA THR A 17 29.22 92.17 -49.28
C THR A 17 29.70 91.91 -47.85
N LEU A 18 30.39 92.86 -47.20
CA LEU A 18 30.75 92.78 -45.78
C LEU A 18 29.52 92.67 -44.87
N ILE A 19 28.47 93.43 -45.14
CA ILE A 19 27.20 93.38 -44.40
C ILE A 19 26.53 92.00 -44.60
N ILE A 20 26.47 91.49 -45.84
CA ILE A 20 25.90 90.16 -46.13
C ILE A 20 26.69 89.05 -45.42
N VAL A 21 28.03 89.08 -45.47
CA VAL A 21 28.90 88.11 -44.78
C VAL A 21 28.74 88.22 -43.27
N SER A 22 28.67 89.43 -42.71
CA SER A 22 28.46 89.66 -41.29
C SER A 22 27.10 89.13 -40.81
N ILE A 23 26.02 89.44 -41.54
CA ILE A 23 24.67 88.93 -41.26
C ILE A 23 24.65 87.39 -41.35
N PHE A 24 25.31 86.81 -42.37
CA PHE A 24 25.40 85.37 -42.54
C PHE A 24 26.19 84.70 -41.40
N ASN A 25 27.31 85.29 -40.97
CA ASN A 25 28.11 84.83 -39.83
C ASN A 25 27.34 84.91 -38.50
N ILE A 26 26.65 86.03 -38.25
CA ILE A 26 25.80 86.19 -37.07
C ILE A 26 24.69 85.13 -37.06
N ARG A 27 24.08 84.87 -38.23
CA ARG A 27 23.01 83.86 -38.39
C ARG A 27 23.50 82.43 -38.19
N ILE A 28 24.69 82.08 -38.70
CA ILE A 28 25.32 80.78 -38.47
C ILE A 28 25.67 80.63 -36.99
N ARG A 29 26.37 81.60 -36.39
CA ARG A 29 26.80 81.54 -34.99
C ARG A 29 25.62 81.43 -34.03
N SER A 30 24.55 82.18 -34.28
CA SER A 30 23.30 82.08 -33.53
C SER A 30 22.65 80.69 -33.68
N SER A 31 22.62 80.15 -34.90
CA SER A 31 22.07 78.82 -35.18
C SER A 31 22.86 77.68 -34.51
N ILE A 32 24.19 77.75 -34.53
CA ILE A 32 25.07 76.78 -33.87
C ILE A 32 24.91 76.89 -32.36
N ARG A 33 24.96 78.10 -31.79
CA ARG A 33 24.80 78.30 -30.34
C ARG A 33 23.46 77.76 -29.84
N ARG A 34 22.39 77.95 -30.61
CA ARG A 34 21.08 77.36 -30.30
C ARG A 34 21.12 75.83 -30.34
N LEU A 35 21.74 75.23 -31.35
CA LEU A 35 21.89 73.77 -31.43
C LEU A 35 22.72 73.24 -30.27
N THR A 36 23.83 73.89 -29.91
CA THR A 36 24.67 73.51 -28.76
C THR A 36 23.89 73.53 -27.46
N ASN A 37 23.12 74.59 -27.20
CA ASN A 37 22.30 74.68 -25.98
C ASN A 37 21.22 73.57 -25.92
N GLU A 38 20.62 73.20 -27.05
CA GLU A 38 19.65 72.11 -27.07
C GLU A 38 20.34 70.74 -26.92
N MET A 39 21.53 70.57 -27.50
CA MET A 39 22.36 69.37 -27.31
C MET A 39 22.83 69.20 -25.86
N GLU A 40 23.13 70.30 -25.16
CA GLU A 40 23.49 70.26 -23.75
C GLU A 40 22.34 69.71 -22.89
N LYS A 41 21.10 70.14 -23.15
CA LYS A 41 19.90 69.60 -22.48
C LYS A 41 19.70 68.12 -22.80
N ILE A 42 19.84 67.73 -24.06
CA ILE A 42 19.77 66.33 -24.51
C ILE A 42 20.82 65.48 -23.78
N ALA A 43 22.06 65.97 -23.67
CA ALA A 43 23.14 65.30 -22.95
C ALA A 43 22.89 65.19 -21.44
N GLN A 44 22.15 66.14 -20.86
CA GLN A 44 21.66 66.09 -19.48
C GLN A 44 20.42 65.16 -19.31
N GLY A 45 20.00 64.44 -20.35
CA GLY A 45 18.89 63.50 -20.30
C GLY A 45 17.53 64.09 -20.68
N ASP A 46 17.46 65.34 -21.13
CA ASP A 46 16.25 65.89 -21.75
C ASP A 46 16.15 65.41 -23.21
N LEU A 47 15.77 64.14 -23.38
CA LEU A 47 15.53 63.58 -24.71
C LEU A 47 14.18 64.04 -25.29
N THR A 48 13.46 64.98 -24.66
CA THR A 48 12.08 65.38 -25.03
C THR A 48 12.04 66.33 -26.21
N LYS A 49 13.14 67.05 -26.47
CA LYS A 49 13.16 68.16 -27.42
C LYS A 49 13.31 67.66 -28.85
N LYS A 50 12.36 68.05 -29.71
CA LYS A 50 12.52 67.97 -31.17
C LYS A 50 13.30 69.19 -31.66
N LEU A 51 14.50 68.95 -32.18
CA LEU A 51 15.32 70.02 -32.74
C LEU A 51 14.62 70.62 -33.96
N LYS A 52 14.31 71.92 -33.91
CA LYS A 52 13.55 72.64 -34.95
C LYS A 52 14.40 72.85 -36.21
N ALA A 53 13.82 72.61 -37.38
CA ALA A 53 14.49 72.73 -38.67
C ALA A 53 15.16 74.11 -38.86
N ASN A 54 16.37 74.10 -39.44
CA ASN A 54 17.13 75.30 -39.77
C ASN A 54 17.09 75.59 -41.27
N LYS A 55 17.18 76.87 -41.65
CA LYS A 55 17.25 77.31 -43.06
C LYS A 55 18.62 77.02 -43.69
N ILE A 56 19.67 76.83 -42.88
CA ILE A 56 21.01 76.46 -43.34
C ILE A 56 21.08 74.94 -43.57
N LYS A 57 21.36 74.52 -44.82
CA LYS A 57 21.33 73.11 -45.24
C LYS A 57 22.14 72.17 -44.33
N ILE A 58 23.39 72.50 -44.03
CA ILE A 58 24.28 71.68 -43.19
C ILE A 58 23.73 71.51 -41.76
N ILE A 59 23.22 72.60 -41.18
CA ILE A 59 22.60 72.56 -39.83
C ILE A 59 21.30 71.76 -39.86
N LYS A 60 20.53 71.86 -40.95
CA LYS A 60 19.31 71.06 -41.16
C LYS A 60 19.61 69.57 -41.18
N GLU A 61 20.63 69.13 -41.93
CA GLU A 61 21.04 67.72 -42.00
C GLU A 61 21.50 67.19 -40.62
N LEU A 62 22.33 67.97 -39.90
CA LEU A 62 22.76 67.61 -38.55
C LEU A 62 21.57 67.46 -37.58
N ILE A 63 20.59 68.36 -37.66
CA ILE A 63 19.36 68.30 -36.86
C ILE A 63 18.55 67.04 -37.17
N VAL A 64 18.47 66.62 -38.43
CA VAL A 64 17.78 65.37 -38.83
C VAL A 64 18.47 64.15 -38.21
N TYR A 65 19.79 64.03 -38.34
CA TYR A 65 20.53 62.91 -37.75
C TYR A 65 20.48 62.90 -36.22
N SER A 66 20.49 64.08 -35.60
CA SER A 66 20.39 64.21 -34.14
C SER A 66 19.01 63.76 -33.63
N ASN A 67 17.94 64.13 -34.35
CA ASN A 67 16.60 63.66 -34.03
C ASN A 67 16.47 62.13 -34.20
N ASP A 68 17.01 61.55 -35.27
CA ASP A 68 17.01 60.09 -35.49
C ASP A 68 17.79 59.35 -34.38
N PHE A 69 18.94 59.90 -33.96
CA PHE A 69 19.69 59.37 -32.83
C PHE A 69 18.88 59.41 -31.52
N MET A 70 18.21 60.53 -31.22
CA MET A 70 17.35 60.63 -30.04
C MET A 70 16.24 59.59 -30.04
N ILE A 71 15.56 59.37 -31.17
CA ILE A 71 14.52 58.33 -31.30
C ILE A 71 15.11 56.94 -30.97
N LYS A 72 16.30 56.62 -31.50
CA LYS A 72 16.97 55.33 -31.21
C LYS A 72 17.36 55.18 -29.73
N VAL A 73 17.82 56.25 -29.09
CA VAL A 73 18.14 56.25 -27.65
C VAL A 73 16.87 56.08 -26.80
N ARG A 74 15.79 56.79 -27.16
CA ARG A 74 14.48 56.64 -26.51
C ARG A 74 13.98 55.20 -26.62
N ARG A 75 14.03 54.60 -27.80
CA ARG A 75 13.67 53.19 -28.01
C ARG A 75 14.48 52.24 -27.12
N LEU A 76 15.79 52.48 -27.00
CA LEU A 76 16.66 51.71 -26.11
C LEU A 76 16.24 51.84 -24.65
N ILE A 77 15.91 53.05 -24.19
CA ILE A 77 15.43 53.31 -22.83
C ILE A 77 14.08 52.62 -22.56
N GLY A 78 13.13 52.76 -23.48
CA GLY A 78 11.82 52.12 -23.38
C GLY A 78 11.95 50.59 -23.28
N LYS A 79 12.70 49.98 -24.19
CA LYS A 79 12.95 48.52 -24.17
C LYS A 79 13.74 48.08 -22.94
N SER A 80 14.69 48.88 -22.44
CA SER A 80 15.43 48.57 -21.21
C SER A 80 14.53 48.58 -19.98
N THR A 81 13.57 49.52 -19.92
CA THR A 81 12.56 49.58 -18.85
C THR A 81 11.67 48.34 -18.87
N GLU A 82 11.21 47.94 -20.05
CA GLU A 82 10.36 46.75 -20.25
C GLU A 82 11.08 45.47 -19.79
N ILE A 83 12.35 45.31 -20.18
CA ILE A 83 13.19 44.17 -19.77
C ILE A 83 13.40 44.17 -18.25
N SER A 84 13.69 45.33 -17.67
CA SER A 84 13.85 45.52 -16.23
C SER A 84 12.59 45.10 -15.47
N ASP A 85 11.40 45.50 -15.90
CA ASP A 85 10.14 45.06 -15.30
C ASP A 85 9.96 43.54 -15.36
N ARG A 86 10.24 42.93 -16.52
CA ARG A 86 10.16 41.47 -16.69
C ARG A 86 11.10 40.71 -15.77
N ILE A 87 12.34 41.18 -15.58
CA ILE A 87 13.30 40.56 -14.67
C ILE A 87 12.76 40.58 -13.23
N LEU A 88 12.13 41.67 -12.77
CA LEU A 88 11.55 41.74 -11.42
C LEU A 88 10.41 40.74 -11.23
N ILE A 89 9.54 40.59 -12.23
CA ILE A 89 8.45 39.59 -12.19
C ILE A 89 9.03 38.18 -12.10
N ASN A 90 10.01 37.85 -12.93
CA ASN A 90 10.66 36.54 -12.91
C ASN A 90 11.36 36.27 -11.57
N CYS A 91 11.99 37.27 -10.97
CA CYS A 91 12.60 37.15 -9.65
C CYS A 91 11.57 36.86 -8.55
N ASP A 92 10.38 37.49 -8.60
CA ASP A 92 9.31 37.22 -7.63
C ASP A 92 8.78 35.78 -7.75
N VAL A 93 8.59 35.30 -8.98
CA VAL A 93 8.21 33.90 -9.25
C VAL A 93 9.27 32.94 -8.71
N LEU A 94 10.54 33.14 -9.09
CA LEU A 94 11.64 32.30 -8.61
C LEU A 94 11.76 32.29 -7.08
N ASN A 95 11.52 33.43 -6.42
CA ASN A 95 11.58 33.52 -4.97
C ASN A 95 10.44 32.71 -4.31
N LYS A 96 9.25 32.66 -4.92
CA LYS A 96 8.14 31.79 -4.47
C LYS A 96 8.50 30.33 -4.67
N ASP A 97 9.07 29.97 -5.82
CA ASP A 97 9.51 28.60 -6.10
C ASP A 97 10.58 28.14 -5.11
N MET A 98 11.52 29.01 -4.72
CA MET A 98 12.53 28.69 -3.70
C MET A 98 11.92 28.43 -2.32
N LYS A 99 10.88 29.17 -1.92
CA LYS A 99 10.17 28.91 -0.65
C LYS A 99 9.45 27.57 -0.67
N ASN A 100 8.77 27.24 -1.78
CA ASN A 100 8.12 25.94 -1.92
C ASN A 100 9.16 24.80 -1.91
N MET A 101 10.30 25.01 -2.56
CA MET A 101 11.41 24.08 -2.54
C MET A 101 11.96 23.84 -1.12
N GLU A 102 12.06 24.90 -0.31
CA GLU A 102 12.47 24.79 1.10
C GLU A 102 11.50 23.90 1.91
N LEU A 103 10.19 24.09 1.75
CA LEU A 103 9.17 23.27 2.40
C LEU A 103 9.28 21.79 2.01
N HIS A 104 9.42 21.49 0.71
CA HIS A 104 9.58 20.11 0.25
C HIS A 104 10.85 19.44 0.77
N VAL A 105 11.94 20.19 0.94
CA VAL A 105 13.16 19.63 1.54
C VAL A 105 12.93 19.29 3.02
N VAL A 106 12.16 20.10 3.75
CA VAL A 106 11.79 19.79 5.15
C VAL A 106 10.92 18.54 5.24
N GLU A 107 9.90 18.42 4.39
CA GLU A 107 9.04 17.22 4.31
C GLU A 107 9.86 15.95 3.97
N ASN A 108 10.84 16.07 3.07
CA ASN A 108 11.76 14.98 2.75
C ASN A 108 12.58 14.54 3.98
N VAL A 109 13.07 15.48 4.79
CA VAL A 109 13.82 15.18 6.01
C VAL A 109 12.96 14.46 7.05
N GLU A 110 11.70 14.87 7.19
CA GLU A 110 10.75 14.18 8.06
C GLU A 110 10.51 12.73 7.60
N SER A 111 10.25 12.55 6.30
CA SER A 111 10.06 11.22 5.69
C SER A 111 11.28 10.31 5.89
N ILE A 112 12.49 10.86 5.74
CA ILE A 112 13.75 10.14 6.00
C ILE A 112 13.84 9.67 7.45
N THR A 113 13.37 10.47 8.40
CA THR A 113 13.39 10.12 9.83
C THR A 113 12.43 8.96 10.10
N THR A 114 11.20 9.02 9.58
CA THR A 114 10.23 7.91 9.69
C THR A 114 10.77 6.63 9.08
N ILE A 115 11.37 6.69 7.89
CA ILE A 115 11.97 5.51 7.25
C ILE A 115 13.13 4.96 8.10
N SER A 116 13.92 5.82 8.75
CA SER A 116 15.01 5.39 9.64
C SER A 116 14.47 4.60 10.83
N ASP A 117 13.41 5.09 11.47
CA ASP A 117 12.76 4.41 12.60
C ASP A 117 12.14 3.07 12.18
N ASP A 118 11.51 3.02 11.01
CA ASP A 118 10.98 1.79 10.43
C ASP A 118 12.09 0.75 10.16
N MET A 119 13.26 1.20 9.69
CA MET A 119 14.41 0.32 9.49
C MET A 119 14.92 -0.26 10.81
N ASN A 120 14.97 0.54 11.89
CA ASN A 120 15.35 0.05 13.21
C ASN A 120 14.35 -1.01 13.72
N ASN A 121 13.05 -0.73 13.62
CA ASN A 121 12.01 -1.69 13.97
C ASN A 121 12.09 -2.98 13.14
N GLN A 122 12.50 -2.88 11.87
CA GLN A 122 12.67 -4.04 10.99
C GLN A 122 13.85 -4.91 11.42
N VAL A 123 14.94 -4.32 11.94
CA VAL A 123 16.06 -5.08 12.53
C VAL A 123 15.58 -5.93 13.69
N ASP A 124 14.81 -5.35 14.62
CA ASP A 124 14.30 -6.09 15.79
C ASP A 124 13.40 -7.26 15.38
N LYS A 125 12.53 -7.05 14.38
CA LYS A 125 11.70 -8.12 13.82
C LYS A 125 12.54 -9.24 13.19
N VAL A 126 13.58 -8.89 12.45
CA VAL A 126 14.51 -9.87 11.86
C VAL A 126 15.19 -10.71 12.94
N VAL A 127 15.62 -10.08 14.04
CA VAL A 127 16.21 -10.79 15.18
C VAL A 127 15.20 -11.73 15.84
N SER A 128 13.96 -11.27 16.06
CA SER A 128 12.89 -12.09 16.63
C SER A 128 12.60 -13.33 15.78
N VAL A 129 12.41 -13.16 14.47
CA VAL A 129 12.14 -14.29 13.57
C VAL A 129 13.30 -15.28 13.55
N ARG A 130 14.54 -14.81 13.66
CA ARG A 130 15.71 -15.68 13.74
C ARG A 130 15.68 -16.55 15.01
N SER A 131 15.33 -15.95 16.14
CA SER A 131 15.14 -16.67 17.42
C SER A 131 14.01 -17.70 17.33
N ASP A 132 12.92 -17.37 16.62
CA ASP A 132 11.82 -18.30 16.41
C ASP A 132 12.25 -19.51 15.56
N ILE A 133 13.03 -19.28 14.51
CA ILE A 133 13.60 -20.35 13.67
C ILE A 133 14.48 -21.29 14.52
N GLU A 134 15.37 -20.74 15.35
CA GLU A 134 16.23 -21.53 16.25
C GLU A 134 15.39 -22.41 17.19
N SER A 135 14.32 -21.83 17.76
CA SER A 135 13.40 -22.54 18.65
C SER A 135 12.66 -23.67 17.92
N ILE A 136 12.21 -23.44 16.67
CA ILE A 136 11.56 -24.47 15.86
C ILE A 136 12.53 -25.62 15.54
N VAL A 137 13.79 -25.31 15.20
CA VAL A 137 14.81 -26.34 14.93
C VAL A 137 15.06 -27.22 16.16
N LEU A 138 15.13 -26.63 17.36
CA LEU A 138 15.25 -27.39 18.61
C LEU A 138 14.02 -28.29 18.87
N ASN A 139 12.82 -27.78 18.61
CA ASN A 139 11.58 -28.53 18.75
C ASN A 139 11.50 -29.70 17.76
N HIS A 140 11.91 -29.50 16.50
CA HIS A 140 12.02 -30.58 15.51
C HIS A 140 12.97 -31.68 15.96
N GLY A 141 14.14 -31.32 16.50
CA GLY A 141 15.08 -32.31 17.04
C GLY A 141 14.45 -33.16 18.15
N THR A 142 13.58 -32.56 18.96
CA THR A 142 12.82 -33.28 19.99
C THR A 142 11.72 -34.15 19.39
N MET A 143 11.00 -33.67 18.38
CA MET A 143 9.99 -34.46 17.66
C MET A 143 10.60 -35.71 17.02
N VAL A 144 11.76 -35.61 16.36
CA VAL A 144 12.43 -36.77 15.76
C VAL A 144 12.78 -37.82 16.81
N ARG A 145 13.29 -37.41 17.98
CA ARG A 145 13.56 -38.35 19.08
C ARG A 145 12.28 -39.03 19.58
N ASN A 146 11.20 -38.25 19.75
CA ASN A 146 9.92 -38.78 20.19
C ASN A 146 9.34 -39.75 19.16
N SER A 147 9.42 -39.42 17.86
CA SER A 147 9.00 -40.30 16.77
C SER A 147 9.70 -41.64 16.82
N HIS A 148 11.02 -41.64 17.00
CA HIS A 148 11.79 -42.88 17.11
C HIS A 148 11.44 -43.70 18.36
N SER A 149 11.14 -43.03 19.49
CA SER A 149 10.67 -43.70 20.70
C SER A 149 9.31 -44.37 20.51
N VAL A 150 8.38 -43.70 19.81
CA VAL A 150 7.05 -44.25 19.50
C VAL A 150 7.17 -45.41 18.51
N GLU A 151 8.00 -45.29 17.48
CA GLU A 151 8.30 -46.36 16.53
C GLU A 151 8.78 -47.63 17.24
N LYS A 152 9.79 -47.50 18.11
CA LYS A 152 10.30 -48.62 18.92
C LYS A 152 9.21 -49.25 19.79
N THR A 153 8.38 -48.43 20.42
CA THR A 153 7.29 -48.91 21.28
C THR A 153 6.23 -49.66 20.48
N ALA A 154 5.86 -49.16 19.31
CA ALA A 154 4.91 -49.81 18.41
C ALA A 154 5.46 -51.15 17.88
N MET A 155 6.74 -51.21 17.51
CA MET A 155 7.39 -52.47 17.10
C MET A 155 7.40 -53.50 18.24
N SER A 156 7.76 -53.09 19.46
CA SER A 156 7.76 -53.99 20.63
C SER A 156 6.35 -54.48 20.97
N MET A 157 5.31 -53.64 20.78
CA MET A 157 3.91 -54.05 20.92
C MET A 157 3.54 -55.11 19.88
N MET A 158 3.92 -54.93 18.61
CA MET A 158 3.65 -55.91 17.56
C MET A 158 4.28 -57.27 17.86
N GLU A 159 5.53 -57.28 18.36
CA GLU A 159 6.22 -58.50 18.79
C GLU A 159 5.47 -59.19 19.94
N SER A 160 5.13 -58.44 21.00
CA SER A 160 4.41 -58.95 22.16
C SER A 160 3.03 -59.52 21.80
N VAL A 161 2.33 -58.86 20.88
CA VAL A 161 1.03 -59.30 20.37
C VAL A 161 1.16 -60.56 19.52
N SER A 162 2.21 -60.67 18.69
CA SER A 162 2.49 -61.86 17.89
C SER A 162 2.78 -63.07 18.78
N GLU A 163 3.59 -62.91 19.82
CA GLU A 163 3.86 -63.95 20.81
C GLU A 163 2.59 -64.36 21.56
N SER A 164 1.81 -63.38 22.03
CA SER A 164 0.55 -63.64 22.75
C SER A 164 -0.46 -64.40 21.88
N LYS A 165 -0.57 -64.04 20.60
CA LYS A 165 -1.42 -64.74 19.64
C LYS A 165 -0.98 -66.20 19.48
N SER A 166 0.32 -66.45 19.33
CA SER A 166 0.86 -67.81 19.25
C SER A 166 0.54 -68.66 20.49
N GLU A 167 0.66 -68.09 21.68
CA GLU A 167 0.32 -68.79 22.93
C GLU A 167 -1.18 -69.08 23.04
N PHE A 168 -2.05 -68.16 22.62
CA PHE A 168 -3.50 -68.38 22.60
C PHE A 168 -3.91 -69.44 21.57
N ASP A 169 -3.27 -69.49 20.39
CA ASP A 169 -3.51 -70.54 19.40
C ASP A 169 -3.11 -71.92 19.95
N LYS A 170 -2.02 -72.02 20.71
CA LYS A 170 -1.65 -73.24 21.44
C LYS A 170 -2.68 -73.60 22.52
N LEU A 171 -3.20 -72.61 23.25
CA LEU A 171 -4.22 -72.81 24.27
C LEU A 171 -5.53 -73.34 23.68
N ILE A 172 -5.99 -72.76 22.56
CA ILE A 172 -7.19 -73.20 21.83
C ILE A 172 -7.02 -74.67 21.41
N ASN A 173 -5.88 -75.03 20.81
CA ASN A 173 -5.60 -76.42 20.42
C ASN A 173 -5.63 -77.39 21.61
N LYS A 174 -5.08 -76.99 22.77
CA LYS A 174 -5.13 -77.80 23.99
C LYS A 174 -6.56 -77.96 24.51
N MET A 175 -7.35 -76.89 24.52
CA MET A 175 -8.76 -76.94 24.95
C MET A 175 -9.63 -77.77 24.01
N GLU A 176 -9.42 -77.69 22.69
CA GLU A 176 -10.12 -78.52 21.71
C GLU A 176 -9.78 -80.02 21.90
N LYS A 177 -8.52 -80.33 22.25
CA LYS A 177 -8.13 -81.69 22.63
C LYS A 177 -8.81 -82.15 23.92
N SER A 178 -8.87 -81.31 24.96
CA SER A 178 -9.59 -81.61 26.20
C SER A 178 -11.09 -81.84 25.95
N LEU A 179 -11.72 -81.02 25.09
CA LEU A 179 -13.12 -81.20 24.69
C LEU A 179 -13.35 -82.57 24.02
N CYS A 180 -12.38 -83.05 23.23
CA CYS A 180 -12.45 -84.38 22.62
C CYS A 180 -12.36 -85.49 23.67
N LEU A 181 -11.44 -85.36 24.63
CA LEU A 181 -11.27 -86.32 25.73
C LEU A 181 -12.52 -86.39 26.62
N GLU A 182 -13.09 -85.24 26.99
CA GLU A 182 -14.32 -85.18 27.79
C GLU A 182 -15.53 -85.80 27.06
N LYS A 183 -15.65 -85.58 25.74
CA LYS A 183 -16.67 -86.27 24.94
C LYS A 183 -16.48 -87.79 24.93
N GLU A 184 -15.24 -88.27 24.84
CA GLU A 184 -14.96 -89.71 24.91
C GLU A 184 -15.32 -90.26 26.30
N LEU A 185 -14.96 -89.53 27.36
CA LEU A 185 -15.32 -89.89 28.73
C LEU A 185 -16.85 -89.97 28.89
N SER A 186 -17.60 -89.05 28.26
CA SER A 186 -19.09 -89.03 28.28
C SER A 186 -19.70 -90.28 27.69
N LEU A 187 -19.12 -90.76 26.58
CA LEU A 187 -19.53 -92.02 25.98
C LEU A 187 -19.21 -93.22 26.89
N ARG A 188 -18.06 -93.20 27.59
CA ARG A 188 -17.67 -94.27 28.52
C ARG A 188 -18.57 -94.31 29.76
N ILE A 189 -18.95 -93.17 30.32
CA ILE A 189 -19.90 -93.09 31.45
C ILE A 189 -21.27 -93.63 31.04
N LYS A 190 -21.78 -93.27 29.86
CA LYS A 190 -23.03 -93.85 29.32
C LYS A 190 -22.94 -95.36 29.15
N ALA A 191 -21.79 -95.88 28.71
CA ALA A 191 -21.59 -97.32 28.62
C ALA A 191 -21.59 -98.00 30.01
N LEU A 192 -21.04 -97.33 31.04
CA LEU A 192 -21.06 -97.80 32.42
C LEU A 192 -22.47 -97.79 33.01
N GLU A 193 -23.27 -96.75 32.71
CA GLU A 193 -24.69 -96.65 33.08
C GLU A 193 -25.49 -97.85 32.54
N ILE A 194 -25.33 -98.16 31.25
CA ILE A 194 -25.95 -99.33 30.61
C ILE A 194 -25.45 -100.64 31.25
N GLY A 195 -24.16 -100.71 31.60
CA GLY A 195 -23.57 -101.86 32.27
C GLY A 195 -24.16 -102.10 33.66
N ALA A 196 -24.29 -101.04 34.47
CA ALA A 196 -24.89 -101.10 35.79
C ALA A 196 -26.37 -101.51 35.72
N GLN A 197 -27.13 -100.96 34.76
CA GLN A 197 -28.52 -101.37 34.55
C GLN A 197 -28.65 -102.86 34.22
N LYS A 198 -27.76 -103.43 33.40
CA LYS A 198 -27.78 -104.86 33.11
C LYS A 198 -27.48 -105.73 34.34
N ILE A 199 -26.58 -105.29 35.22
CA ILE A 199 -26.30 -106.00 36.48
C ILE A 199 -27.55 -105.96 37.38
N GLN A 200 -28.23 -104.82 37.41
CA GLN A 200 -29.49 -104.65 38.13
C GLN A 200 -30.55 -105.65 37.65
N ASP A 201 -30.79 -105.71 36.34
CA ASP A 201 -31.74 -106.65 35.71
C ASP A 201 -31.40 -108.13 36.02
N ILE A 202 -30.10 -108.48 36.01
CA ILE A 202 -29.63 -109.83 36.37
C ILE A 202 -29.89 -110.10 37.86
N SER A 203 -29.61 -109.15 38.74
CA SER A 203 -29.81 -109.31 40.18
C SER A 203 -31.29 -109.51 40.51
N ASP A 204 -32.18 -108.76 39.87
CA ASP A 204 -33.64 -108.92 39.99
C ASP A 204 -34.09 -110.30 39.51
N THR A 205 -33.54 -110.77 38.38
CA THR A 205 -33.81 -112.13 37.87
C THR A 205 -33.33 -113.21 38.85
N VAL A 206 -32.12 -113.07 39.43
CA VAL A 206 -31.56 -114.01 40.41
C VAL A 206 -32.42 -114.03 41.67
N LYS A 207 -32.92 -112.88 42.13
CA LYS A 207 -33.83 -112.75 43.26
C LYS A 207 -35.17 -113.44 42.99
N GLU A 208 -35.73 -113.28 41.79
CA GLU A 208 -36.95 -113.98 41.36
C GLU A 208 -36.76 -115.51 41.31
N ILE A 209 -35.65 -115.98 40.73
CA ILE A 209 -35.29 -117.41 40.70
C ILE A 209 -35.11 -117.95 42.12
N SER A 210 -34.42 -117.20 42.99
CA SER A 210 -34.21 -117.57 44.39
C SER A 210 -35.52 -117.63 45.16
N GLY A 211 -36.42 -116.67 44.96
CA GLY A 211 -37.77 -116.68 45.54
C GLY A 211 -38.61 -117.88 45.07
N THR A 212 -38.57 -118.19 43.77
CA THR A 212 -39.25 -119.36 43.19
C THR A 212 -38.66 -120.67 43.73
N THR A 213 -37.33 -120.75 43.83
CA THR A 213 -36.61 -121.92 44.35
C THR A 213 -36.92 -122.13 45.84
N ASN A 214 -36.99 -121.06 46.63
CA ASN A 214 -37.37 -121.09 48.03
C ASN A 214 -38.83 -121.58 48.22
N LEU A 215 -39.75 -121.18 47.34
CA LEU A 215 -41.13 -121.69 47.34
C LEU A 215 -41.22 -123.16 46.92
N LEU A 216 -40.48 -123.57 45.88
CA LEU A 216 -40.37 -124.96 45.44
C LEU A 216 -39.78 -125.86 46.52
N SER A 217 -38.71 -125.42 47.18
CA SER A 217 -38.08 -126.16 48.26
C SER A 217 -38.96 -126.24 49.50
N LEU A 218 -39.71 -125.17 49.82
CA LEU A 218 -40.71 -125.19 50.88
C LEU A 218 -41.82 -126.23 50.59
N ASN A 219 -42.35 -126.24 49.35
CA ASN A 219 -43.33 -127.24 48.93
C ASN A 219 -42.76 -128.66 48.99
N ALA A 220 -41.51 -128.86 48.60
CA ALA A 220 -40.82 -130.14 48.70
C ALA A 220 -40.58 -130.57 50.15
N SER A 221 -40.20 -129.66 51.05
CA SER A 221 -40.05 -129.90 52.49
C SER A 221 -41.39 -130.30 53.13
N ILE A 222 -42.49 -129.64 52.74
CA ILE A 222 -43.85 -129.97 53.20
C ILE A 222 -44.23 -131.38 52.74
N GLU A 223 -44.04 -131.72 51.47
CA GLU A 223 -44.42 -133.03 50.94
C GLU A 223 -43.51 -134.16 51.47
N ALA A 224 -42.23 -133.87 51.72
CA ALA A 224 -41.30 -134.77 52.40
C ALA A 224 -41.69 -135.03 53.86
N ALA A 225 -42.18 -134.01 54.59
CA ALA A 225 -42.76 -134.19 55.92
C ALA A 225 -44.05 -135.02 55.90
N ARG A 226 -44.83 -134.91 54.82
CA ARG A 226 -46.07 -135.67 54.58
C ARG A 226 -45.83 -137.16 54.33
N ALA A 227 -44.68 -137.53 53.76
CA ALA A 227 -44.26 -138.91 53.51
C ALA A 227 -43.69 -139.63 54.75
N GLY A 228 -43.62 -138.99 55.92
CA GLY A 228 -43.18 -139.61 57.18
C GLY A 228 -41.72 -140.09 57.16
N GLU A 229 -41.43 -141.30 57.67
CA GLU A 229 -40.05 -141.82 57.73
C GLU A 229 -39.39 -142.02 56.35
N ALA A 230 -40.17 -142.30 55.30
CA ALA A 230 -39.65 -142.49 53.94
C ALA A 230 -39.16 -141.17 53.29
N GLY A 231 -39.66 -140.01 53.74
CA GLY A 231 -39.32 -138.69 53.21
C GLY A 231 -38.17 -137.98 53.94
N ARG A 232 -37.62 -138.57 55.00
CA ARG A 232 -36.67 -137.91 55.91
C ARG A 232 -35.38 -137.43 55.23
N GLY A 233 -34.84 -138.21 54.29
CA GLY A 233 -33.68 -137.82 53.48
C GLY A 233 -33.98 -136.68 52.49
N PHE A 234 -35.18 -136.68 51.90
CA PHE A 234 -35.63 -135.61 50.99
C PHE A 234 -35.91 -134.30 51.73
N SER A 235 -36.42 -134.35 52.95
CA SER A 235 -36.67 -133.16 53.78
C SER A 235 -35.38 -132.42 54.13
N VAL A 236 -34.28 -133.13 54.41
CA VAL A 236 -32.97 -132.51 54.67
C VAL A 236 -32.44 -131.80 53.41
N VAL A 237 -32.56 -132.43 52.24
CA VAL A 237 -32.14 -131.82 50.97
C VAL A 237 -33.00 -130.60 50.63
N ALA A 238 -34.32 -130.68 50.82
CA ALA A 238 -35.23 -129.57 50.55
C ALA A 238 -34.99 -128.38 51.50
N GLU A 239 -34.68 -128.61 52.77
CA GLU A 239 -34.32 -127.53 53.71
C GLU A 239 -32.97 -126.89 53.38
N GLU A 240 -31.98 -127.67 52.91
CA GLU A 240 -30.70 -127.12 52.46
C GLU A 240 -30.86 -126.30 51.17
N ILE A 241 -31.71 -126.73 50.23
CA ILE A 241 -32.06 -125.93 49.04
C ILE A 241 -32.78 -124.64 49.45
N ARG A 242 -33.69 -124.70 50.43
CA ARG A 242 -34.39 -123.52 50.97
C ARG A 242 -33.40 -122.50 51.51
N LYS A 243 -32.45 -122.96 52.32
CA LYS A 243 -31.40 -122.12 52.91
C LYS A 243 -30.49 -121.51 51.85
N LEU A 244 -30.09 -122.28 50.82
CA LEU A 244 -29.30 -121.77 49.69
C LEU A 244 -30.07 -120.73 48.86
N ALA A 245 -31.37 -120.92 48.66
CA ALA A 245 -32.24 -119.97 47.98
C ALA A 245 -32.43 -118.68 48.78
N GLU A 246 -32.63 -118.77 50.09
CA GLU A 246 -32.70 -117.61 51.01
C GLU A 246 -31.37 -116.84 51.01
N MET A 247 -30.23 -117.53 51.11
CA MET A 247 -28.90 -116.92 50.98
C MET A 247 -28.68 -116.26 49.62
N SER A 248 -29.12 -116.89 48.53
CA SER A 248 -29.01 -116.34 47.16
C SER A 248 -29.85 -115.06 47.00
N SER A 249 -31.05 -115.02 47.60
CA SER A 249 -31.89 -113.82 47.62
C SER A 249 -31.25 -112.68 48.42
N VAL A 250 -30.66 -112.97 49.58
CA VAL A 250 -29.96 -111.95 50.39
C VAL A 250 -28.74 -111.39 49.66
N GLN A 251 -27.97 -112.23 48.97
CA GLN A 251 -26.84 -111.80 48.15
C GLN A 251 -27.28 -110.98 46.93
N ALA A 252 -28.40 -111.34 46.28
CA ALA A 252 -28.98 -110.53 45.20
C ALA A 252 -29.45 -109.15 45.70
N ASP A 253 -30.01 -109.05 46.91
CA ASP A 253 -30.35 -107.77 47.54
C ASP A 253 -29.11 -106.92 47.85
N GLU A 254 -28.01 -107.54 48.24
CA GLU A 254 -26.74 -106.85 48.49
C GLU A 254 -26.12 -106.32 47.18
N ILE A 255 -26.17 -107.12 46.10
CA ILE A 255 -25.76 -106.69 44.75
C ILE A 255 -26.63 -105.52 44.25
N GLN A 256 -27.94 -105.56 44.49
CA GLN A 256 -28.88 -104.49 44.12
C GLN A 256 -28.50 -103.17 44.83
N LYS A 257 -28.26 -103.20 46.15
CA LYS A 257 -27.81 -102.01 46.90
C LYS A 257 -26.48 -101.45 46.40
N ILE A 258 -25.52 -102.30 46.06
CA ILE A 258 -24.23 -101.85 45.50
C ILE A 258 -24.45 -101.22 44.13
N THR A 259 -25.28 -101.84 43.29
CA THR A 259 -25.56 -101.37 41.92
C THR A 259 -26.33 -100.05 41.91
N ASP A 260 -27.30 -99.88 42.82
CA ASP A 260 -28.03 -98.62 43.02
C ASP A 260 -27.07 -97.47 43.38
N ASN A 261 -26.12 -97.71 44.29
CA ASN A 261 -25.10 -96.72 44.65
C ASN A 261 -24.19 -96.39 43.46
N VAL A 262 -23.75 -97.40 42.71
CA VAL A 262 -22.93 -97.22 41.49
C VAL A 262 -23.70 -96.42 40.44
N GLN A 263 -25.00 -96.68 40.23
CA GLN A 263 -25.83 -95.89 39.31
C GLN A 263 -25.93 -94.43 39.76
N LYS A 264 -26.12 -94.18 41.06
CA LYS A 264 -26.16 -92.82 41.60
C LYS A 264 -24.84 -92.09 41.34
N ASP A 265 -23.70 -92.74 41.61
CA ASP A 265 -22.38 -92.17 41.34
C ASP A 265 -22.18 -91.88 39.85
N ILE A 266 -22.62 -92.77 38.96
CA ILE A 266 -22.57 -92.59 37.49
C ILE A 266 -23.39 -91.37 37.07
N TYR A 267 -24.58 -91.17 37.63
CA TYR A 267 -25.45 -90.05 37.32
C TYR A 267 -24.84 -88.72 37.78
N GLU A 268 -24.31 -88.67 39.01
CA GLU A 268 -23.62 -87.50 39.54
C GLU A 268 -22.39 -87.15 38.69
N PHE A 269 -21.57 -88.14 38.34
CA PHE A 269 -20.42 -87.95 37.46
C PHE A 269 -20.83 -87.47 36.06
N GLY A 270 -21.93 -87.99 35.51
CA GLY A 270 -22.50 -87.54 34.25
C GLY A 270 -22.88 -86.06 34.27
N SER A 271 -23.54 -85.60 35.34
CA SER A 271 -23.92 -84.19 35.51
C SER A 271 -22.70 -83.26 35.60
N ILE A 272 -21.68 -83.65 36.38
CA ILE A 272 -20.43 -82.88 36.50
C ILE A 272 -19.76 -82.74 35.14
N MET A 273 -19.82 -83.78 34.32
CA MET A 273 -19.17 -83.77 33.02
C MET A 273 -19.91 -82.95 31.96
N GLU A 274 -21.24 -82.87 32.03
CA GLU A 274 -22.00 -81.93 31.21
C GLU A 274 -21.66 -80.47 31.53
N GLU A 275 -21.48 -80.16 32.82
CA GLU A 275 -21.01 -78.85 33.27
C GLU A 275 -19.60 -78.56 32.74
N ASP A 276 -18.65 -79.49 32.89
CA ASP A 276 -17.27 -79.29 32.43
C ASP A 276 -17.17 -79.12 30.90
N LEU A 277 -17.96 -79.88 30.13
CA LEU A 277 -18.11 -79.69 28.69
C LEU A 277 -18.62 -78.30 28.31
N SER A 278 -19.49 -77.71 29.13
CA SER A 278 -19.98 -76.34 28.94
C SER A 278 -18.85 -75.33 29.21
N VAL A 279 -18.14 -75.47 30.34
CA VAL A 279 -17.03 -74.60 30.74
C VAL A 279 -15.90 -74.60 29.71
N ILE A 280 -15.55 -75.76 29.16
CA ILE A 280 -14.51 -75.85 28.11
C ILE A 280 -14.95 -75.13 26.83
N LYS A 281 -16.21 -75.28 26.41
CA LYS A 281 -16.74 -74.57 25.22
C LYS A 281 -16.70 -73.06 25.41
N GLU A 282 -17.10 -72.57 26.59
CA GLU A 282 -17.05 -71.15 26.91
C GLU A 282 -15.60 -70.64 26.91
N SER A 283 -14.68 -71.41 27.48
CA SER A 283 -13.24 -71.09 27.51
C SER A 283 -12.64 -70.98 26.11
N ILE A 284 -13.00 -71.89 25.18
CA ILE A 284 -12.60 -71.81 23.77
C ILE A 284 -13.14 -70.53 23.12
N SER A 285 -14.40 -70.16 23.40
CA SER A 285 -15.01 -68.92 22.90
C SER A 285 -14.25 -67.68 23.37
N TYR A 286 -13.93 -67.58 24.67
CA TYR A 286 -13.11 -66.48 25.20
C TYR A 286 -11.71 -66.43 24.59
N ALA A 287 -11.06 -67.58 24.44
CA ALA A 287 -9.72 -67.65 23.84
C ALA A 287 -9.73 -67.17 22.38
N LYS A 288 -10.75 -67.56 21.59
CA LYS A 288 -10.93 -67.08 20.21
C LYS A 288 -11.17 -65.57 20.15
N LYS A 289 -12.03 -65.03 21.01
CA LYS A 289 -12.27 -63.58 21.11
C LYS A 289 -11.00 -62.80 21.47
N ASN A 290 -10.15 -63.33 22.35
CA ASN A 290 -8.87 -62.69 22.66
C ASN A 290 -7.90 -62.72 21.46
N SER A 291 -7.89 -63.79 20.67
CA SER A 291 -7.10 -63.86 19.42
C SER A 291 -7.53 -62.78 18.42
N GLU A 292 -8.84 -62.52 18.29
CA GLU A 292 -9.38 -61.41 17.46
C GLU A 292 -8.97 -60.03 18.00
N ASN A 293 -8.98 -59.84 19.32
CA ASN A 293 -8.52 -58.60 19.95
C ASN A 293 -7.04 -58.32 19.65
N PHE A 294 -6.18 -59.36 19.67
CA PHE A 294 -4.77 -59.22 19.30
C PHE A 294 -4.59 -58.77 17.85
N GLN A 295 -5.41 -59.26 16.92
CA GLN A 295 -5.39 -58.79 15.54
C GLN A 295 -5.71 -57.29 15.42
N SER A 296 -6.66 -56.82 16.23
CA SER A 296 -7.05 -55.40 16.28
C SER A 296 -5.94 -54.52 16.88
N ILE A 297 -5.26 -55.00 17.93
CA ILE A 297 -4.10 -54.32 18.51
C ILE A 297 -2.95 -54.25 17.49
N SER A 298 -2.63 -55.35 16.82
CA SER A 298 -1.59 -55.39 15.77
C SER A 298 -1.85 -54.38 14.65
N SER A 299 -3.11 -54.30 14.19
CA SER A 299 -3.53 -53.33 13.17
C SER A 299 -3.38 -51.89 13.67
N SER A 300 -3.72 -51.63 14.93
CA SER A 300 -3.56 -50.31 15.56
C SER A 300 -2.09 -49.90 15.71
N SER A 301 -1.21 -50.85 16.06
CA SER A 301 0.24 -50.62 16.12
C SER A 301 0.82 -50.35 14.73
N MET A 302 0.36 -51.04 13.69
CA MET A 302 0.78 -50.78 12.31
C MET A 302 0.35 -49.39 11.84
N ASN A 303 -0.89 -48.97 12.15
CA ASN A 303 -1.35 -47.62 11.85
C ASN A 303 -0.50 -46.56 12.58
N THR A 304 -0.13 -46.83 13.83
CA THR A 304 0.77 -45.94 14.60
C THR A 304 2.12 -45.79 13.91
N LEU A 305 2.71 -46.88 13.40
CA LEU A 305 3.96 -46.83 12.64
C LEU A 305 3.83 -45.98 11.37
N ASN A 306 2.75 -46.16 10.61
CA ASN A 306 2.50 -45.37 9.41
C ASN A 306 2.36 -43.87 9.73
N SER A 307 1.62 -43.50 10.78
CA SER A 307 1.50 -42.11 11.21
C SER A 307 2.85 -41.50 11.61
N ILE A 308 3.73 -42.28 12.24
CA ILE A 308 5.08 -41.80 12.59
C ILE A 308 5.95 -41.57 11.34
N GLN A 309 5.82 -42.40 10.31
CA GLN A 309 6.51 -42.16 9.04
C GLN A 309 6.03 -40.87 8.37
N GLU A 310 4.72 -40.60 8.38
CA GLU A 310 4.16 -39.34 7.88
C GLU A 310 4.65 -38.12 8.67
N ILE A 311 4.70 -38.23 10.01
CA ILE A 311 5.25 -37.18 10.87
C ILE A 311 6.72 -36.91 10.52
N ASN A 312 7.54 -37.94 10.35
CA ASN A 312 8.95 -37.77 9.99
C ASN A 312 9.11 -37.07 8.63
N LYS A 313 8.31 -37.46 7.63
CA LYS A 313 8.28 -36.79 6.33
C LYS A 313 7.89 -35.32 6.44
N ALA A 314 6.86 -35.01 7.24
CA ALA A 314 6.44 -33.62 7.48
C ALA A 314 7.56 -32.79 8.14
N ILE A 315 8.31 -33.37 9.08
CA ILE A 315 9.47 -32.71 9.70
C ILE A 315 10.57 -32.42 8.66
N GLU A 316 10.86 -33.35 7.75
CA GLU A 316 11.83 -33.15 6.67
C GLU A 316 11.42 -32.00 5.74
N GLU A 317 10.17 -31.97 5.30
CA GLU A 317 9.61 -30.89 4.48
C GLU A 317 9.67 -29.55 5.22
N GLN A 318 9.33 -29.54 6.51
CA GLN A 318 9.38 -28.33 7.34
C GLN A 318 10.82 -27.82 7.52
N ASN A 319 11.82 -28.71 7.61
CA ASN A 319 13.24 -28.32 7.63
C ASN A 319 13.68 -27.66 6.33
N VAL A 320 13.19 -28.12 5.17
CA VAL A 320 13.43 -27.45 3.88
C VAL A 320 12.81 -26.04 3.88
N ASN A 321 11.59 -25.91 4.37
CA ASN A 321 10.92 -24.61 4.48
C ASN A 321 11.67 -23.66 5.42
N LEU A 322 12.19 -24.14 6.56
CA LEU A 322 12.99 -23.33 7.48
C LEU A 322 14.28 -22.79 6.82
N ARG A 323 14.96 -23.59 6.00
CA ARG A 323 16.12 -23.10 5.22
C ARG A 323 15.75 -21.98 4.25
N ASN A 324 14.59 -22.08 3.60
CA ASN A 324 14.10 -21.04 2.69
C ASN A 324 13.74 -19.75 3.45
N ILE A 325 13.16 -19.88 4.65
CA ILE A 325 12.89 -18.74 5.54
C ILE A 325 14.21 -18.10 5.98
N GLU A 326 15.22 -18.88 6.34
CA GLU A 326 16.55 -18.38 6.72
C GLU A 326 17.22 -17.57 5.59
N LEU A 327 17.17 -18.08 4.36
CA LEU A 327 17.65 -17.35 3.16
C LEU A 327 16.89 -16.04 2.94
N SER A 328 15.57 -16.06 3.16
CA SER A 328 14.72 -14.87 3.04
C SER A 328 15.05 -13.84 4.11
N ILE A 329 15.27 -14.28 5.35
CA ILE A 329 15.67 -13.41 6.47
C ILE A 329 17.04 -12.77 6.22
N ASN A 330 18.01 -13.52 5.70
CA ASN A 330 19.31 -12.97 5.30
C ASN A 330 19.15 -11.92 4.18
N SER A 331 18.25 -12.16 3.23
CA SER A 331 17.94 -11.21 2.16
C SER A 331 17.28 -9.93 2.70
N ILE A 332 16.36 -10.06 3.67
CA ILE A 332 15.74 -8.92 4.35
C ILE A 332 16.78 -8.14 5.15
N SER A 333 17.67 -8.81 5.88
CA SER A 333 18.75 -8.16 6.62
C SER A 333 19.67 -7.33 5.70
N ASN A 334 20.06 -7.89 4.55
CA ASN A 334 20.82 -7.16 3.53
C ASN A 334 20.03 -5.99 2.95
N PHE A 335 18.72 -6.15 2.72
CA PHE A 335 17.85 -5.09 2.23
C PHE A 335 17.74 -3.94 3.24
N VAL A 336 17.56 -4.24 4.53
CA VAL A 336 17.54 -3.24 5.61
C VAL A 336 18.86 -2.47 5.64
N SER A 337 20.00 -3.17 5.63
CA SER A 337 21.32 -2.53 5.62
C SER A 337 21.51 -1.58 4.43
N LYS A 338 21.17 -2.02 3.21
CA LYS A 338 21.24 -1.16 2.02
C LYS A 338 20.29 0.03 2.10
N THR A 339 19.08 -0.17 2.62
CA THR A 339 18.09 0.90 2.77
C THR A 339 18.56 1.94 3.78
N THR A 340 19.16 1.54 4.91
CA THR A 340 19.78 2.46 5.86
C THR A 340 20.86 3.32 5.21
N ILE A 341 21.71 2.75 4.35
CA ILE A 341 22.72 3.50 3.58
C ILE A 341 22.03 4.51 2.63
N HIS A 342 20.97 4.09 1.93
CA HIS A 342 20.23 4.99 1.05
C HIS A 342 19.55 6.14 1.79
N VAL A 343 18.98 5.87 2.97
CA VAL A 343 18.39 6.87 3.85
C VAL A 343 19.44 7.91 4.26
N GLN A 344 20.63 7.46 4.67
CA GLN A 344 21.74 8.36 5.00
C GLN A 344 22.17 9.23 3.80
N ASN A 345 22.35 8.63 2.62
CA ASN A 345 22.72 9.38 1.40
C ASN A 345 21.63 10.39 1.00
N THR A 346 20.36 10.03 1.18
CA THR A 346 19.24 10.93 0.89
C THR A 346 19.20 12.08 1.89
N ALA A 347 19.49 11.83 3.17
CA ALA A 347 19.58 12.88 4.19
C ALA A 347 20.67 13.90 3.86
N GLU A 348 21.85 13.43 3.45
CA GLU A 348 22.95 14.29 3.00
C GLU A 348 22.57 15.10 1.76
N SER A 349 21.88 14.48 0.81
CA SER A 349 21.40 15.13 -0.41
C SER A 349 20.37 16.22 -0.10
N SER A 350 19.40 15.96 0.77
CA SER A 350 18.41 16.95 1.26
C SER A 350 19.11 18.13 1.93
N LYS A 351 20.13 17.87 2.76
CA LYS A 351 20.93 18.92 3.40
C LYS A 351 21.71 19.76 2.38
N ALA A 352 22.24 19.14 1.33
CA ALA A 352 22.91 19.86 0.24
C ALA A 352 21.92 20.71 -0.57
N GLN A 353 20.72 20.19 -0.83
CA GLN A 353 19.66 20.90 -1.55
C GLN A 353 19.21 22.16 -0.81
N LEU A 354 19.07 22.10 0.51
CA LEU A 354 18.80 23.27 1.36
C LEU A 354 19.86 24.37 1.19
N LYS A 355 21.14 24.01 1.05
CA LYS A 355 22.22 24.98 0.79
C LYS A 355 22.07 25.62 -0.60
N VAL A 356 21.64 24.85 -1.60
CA VAL A 356 21.38 25.36 -2.95
C VAL A 356 20.20 26.33 -2.95
N VAL A 357 19.09 25.98 -2.30
CA VAL A 357 17.89 26.84 -2.17
C VAL A 357 18.25 28.19 -1.55
N LYS A 358 19.07 28.19 -0.48
CA LYS A 358 19.56 29.42 0.14
C LYS A 358 20.42 30.26 -0.81
N ARG A 359 21.35 29.62 -1.51
CA ARG A 359 22.23 30.31 -2.47
C ARG A 359 21.45 30.93 -3.62
N VAL A 360 20.47 30.22 -4.18
CA VAL A 360 19.62 30.74 -5.25
C VAL A 360 18.78 31.91 -4.73
N SER A 361 18.21 31.81 -3.54
CA SER A 361 17.49 32.91 -2.89
C SER A 361 18.35 34.16 -2.72
N ASP A 362 19.63 34.01 -2.35
CA ASP A 362 20.54 35.14 -2.24
C ASP A 362 20.90 35.74 -3.61
N ASN A 363 21.13 34.91 -4.63
CA ASN A 363 21.33 35.40 -6.01
C ASN A 363 20.10 36.16 -6.54
N ILE A 364 18.89 35.73 -6.21
CA ILE A 364 17.66 36.45 -6.59
C ILE A 364 17.65 37.85 -5.96
N LYS A 365 18.03 37.99 -4.68
CA LYS A 365 18.13 39.31 -4.03
C LYS A 365 19.16 40.21 -4.74
N GLU A 366 20.28 39.66 -5.16
CA GLU A 366 21.31 40.39 -5.89
C GLU A 366 20.79 40.88 -7.24
N VAL A 367 20.15 40.02 -8.03
CA VAL A 367 19.53 40.40 -9.32
C VAL A 367 18.46 41.48 -9.13
N VAL A 368 17.64 41.37 -8.09
CA VAL A 368 16.63 42.40 -7.75
C VAL A 368 17.30 43.74 -7.46
N ASN A 369 18.43 43.75 -6.74
CA ASN A 369 19.16 44.99 -6.45
C ASN A 369 19.81 45.58 -7.71
N MET A 370 20.50 44.77 -8.53
CA MET A 370 21.06 45.21 -9.81
C MET A 370 20.00 45.83 -10.73
N ASN A 371 18.80 45.26 -10.73
CA ASN A 371 17.68 45.76 -11.50
C ASN A 371 17.17 47.12 -10.98
N LYS A 372 17.13 47.32 -9.65
CA LYS A 372 16.83 48.64 -9.07
C LYS A 372 17.85 49.69 -9.52
N ASP A 373 19.14 49.36 -9.52
CA ASP A 373 20.19 50.26 -9.99
C ASP A 373 20.02 50.59 -11.49
N MET A 374 19.70 49.59 -12.31
CA MET A 374 19.37 49.78 -13.72
C MET A 374 18.18 50.73 -13.92
N LYS A 375 17.11 50.59 -13.12
CA LYS A 375 15.97 51.52 -13.15
C LYS A 375 16.35 52.94 -12.77
N LEU A 376 17.23 53.12 -11.77
CA LEU A 376 17.71 54.45 -11.39
C LEU A 376 18.44 55.12 -12.56
N ILE A 377 19.35 54.40 -13.21
CA ILE A 377 20.06 54.89 -14.40
C ILE A 377 19.07 55.25 -15.51
N ILE A 378 18.15 54.35 -15.85
CA ILE A 378 17.11 54.60 -16.87
C ILE A 378 16.29 55.86 -16.52
N SER A 379 15.86 55.99 -15.27
CA SER A 379 15.04 57.11 -14.82
C SER A 379 15.75 58.46 -14.96
N SER A 380 17.08 58.51 -14.82
CA SER A 380 17.86 59.74 -15.01
C SER A 380 17.75 60.32 -16.43
N PHE A 381 17.51 59.49 -17.45
CA PHE A 381 17.26 59.92 -18.83
C PHE A 381 15.81 60.33 -19.11
N ALA A 382 14.90 60.18 -18.13
CA ALA A 382 13.50 60.54 -18.24
C ALA A 382 13.10 61.70 -17.29
N GLN A 383 13.90 62.00 -16.26
CA GLN A 383 13.57 62.94 -15.18
C GLN A 383 13.47 64.42 -15.60
N ASN A 384 14.09 64.83 -16.71
CA ASN A 384 14.18 66.25 -17.08
C ASN A 384 13.05 66.75 -18.01
N TYR A 385 11.93 66.01 -18.14
CA TYR A 385 10.75 66.52 -18.85
C TYR A 385 10.10 67.65 -18.03
N ILE A 386 10.24 68.89 -18.51
CA ILE A 386 9.54 70.04 -17.92
C ILE A 386 8.09 70.05 -18.44
N LEU A 387 7.14 69.79 -17.55
CA LEU A 387 5.71 70.01 -17.82
C LEU A 387 5.44 71.51 -17.84
N ASP A 388 5.29 72.09 -19.03
CA ASP A 388 4.79 73.46 -19.14
C ASP A 388 3.28 73.52 -18.87
N GLU A 389 2.77 74.73 -18.60
CA GLU A 389 1.37 74.98 -18.25
C GLU A 389 0.40 74.47 -19.35
N ASP A 390 0.82 74.54 -20.61
CA ASP A 390 0.06 74.02 -21.75
C ASP A 390 -0.02 72.48 -21.74
N THR A 391 1.08 71.81 -21.40
CA THR A 391 1.16 70.34 -21.29
C THR A 391 0.34 69.87 -20.09
N GLU A 392 0.37 70.58 -18.96
CA GLU A 392 -0.49 70.25 -17.82
C GLU A 392 -1.97 70.38 -18.13
N LYS A 393 -2.36 71.44 -18.84
CA LYS A 393 -3.74 71.63 -19.30
C LYS A 393 -4.17 70.50 -20.25
N TYR A 394 -3.25 70.07 -21.12
CA TYR A 394 -3.46 68.94 -22.03
C TYR A 394 -3.63 67.61 -21.29
N ILE A 395 -2.79 67.32 -20.29
CA ILE A 395 -2.92 66.13 -19.43
C ILE A 395 -4.24 66.14 -18.67
N ASN A 396 -4.63 67.27 -18.11
CA ASN A 396 -5.91 67.41 -17.39
C ASN A 396 -7.12 67.18 -18.32
N ASN A 397 -7.06 67.67 -19.56
CA ASN A 397 -8.08 67.38 -20.56
C ASN A 397 -8.15 65.89 -20.89
N ALA A 398 -7.01 65.24 -21.13
CA ALA A 398 -6.93 63.80 -21.36
C ALA A 398 -7.51 63.01 -20.17
N LYS A 399 -7.18 63.38 -18.94
CA LYS A 399 -7.74 62.77 -17.71
C LYS A 399 -9.27 62.89 -17.65
N ASN A 400 -9.83 64.05 -18.01
CA ASN A 400 -11.28 64.24 -18.04
C ASN A 400 -11.96 63.34 -19.09
N ILE A 401 -11.32 63.18 -20.24
CA ILE A 401 -11.79 62.27 -21.29
C ILE A 401 -11.70 60.82 -20.81
N LEU A 402 -10.60 60.41 -20.18
CA LEU A 402 -10.47 59.05 -19.64
C LEU A 402 -11.54 58.75 -18.57
N ASN A 403 -11.87 59.73 -17.73
CA ASN A 403 -13.00 59.65 -16.80
C ASN A 403 -14.36 59.52 -17.51
N SER A 404 -14.53 60.11 -18.69
CA SER A 404 -15.75 59.91 -19.49
C SER A 404 -15.81 58.50 -20.08
N VAL A 405 -14.68 57.96 -20.57
CA VAL A 405 -14.59 56.57 -21.06
C VAL A 405 -14.97 55.58 -19.96
N ALA A 406 -14.48 55.79 -18.73
CA ALA A 406 -14.77 54.92 -17.60
C ALA A 406 -16.25 54.89 -17.17
N LYS A 407 -17.06 55.85 -17.65
CA LYS A 407 -18.51 55.94 -17.37
C LYS A 407 -19.38 55.35 -18.50
N GLU A 408 -18.78 54.97 -19.63
CA GLU A 408 -19.53 54.36 -20.72
C GLU A 408 -20.06 52.99 -20.32
N GLY A 409 -21.36 52.73 -20.55
CA GLY A 409 -22.01 51.47 -20.14
C GLY A 409 -21.36 50.24 -20.79
N THR A 410 -20.78 50.38 -21.98
CA THR A 410 -20.02 49.33 -22.66
C THR A 410 -18.69 49.02 -21.98
N ILE A 411 -18.02 50.02 -21.38
CA ILE A 411 -16.76 49.86 -20.64
C ILE A 411 -17.03 49.26 -19.26
N ILE A 412 -18.09 49.70 -18.58
CA ILE A 412 -18.53 49.13 -17.29
C ILE A 412 -18.89 47.64 -17.41
N SER A 413 -19.36 47.20 -18.59
CA SER A 413 -19.71 45.79 -18.81
C SER A 413 -18.52 44.83 -18.76
N LEU A 414 -17.29 45.32 -18.96
CA LEU A 414 -16.05 44.54 -19.07
C LEU A 414 -16.08 43.42 -20.13
N GLU A 415 -17.07 43.45 -21.03
CA GLU A 415 -17.20 42.50 -22.13
C GLU A 415 -16.24 42.89 -23.26
N GLU A 416 -15.39 41.95 -23.68
CA GLU A 416 -14.25 42.23 -24.53
C GLU A 416 -14.62 42.91 -25.86
N THR A 417 -15.61 42.35 -26.57
CA THR A 417 -16.06 42.87 -27.87
C THR A 417 -16.60 44.30 -27.75
N LYS A 418 -17.35 44.59 -26.67
CA LYS A 418 -17.93 45.91 -26.42
C LYS A 418 -16.87 46.92 -26.01
N CYS A 419 -15.96 46.53 -25.11
CA CYS A 419 -14.84 47.36 -24.69
C CYS A 419 -13.97 47.74 -25.90
N ASN A 420 -13.54 46.77 -26.70
CA ASN A 420 -12.72 47.02 -27.89
C ASN A 420 -13.39 47.96 -28.89
N LYS A 421 -14.68 47.78 -29.16
CA LYS A 421 -15.42 48.66 -30.08
C LYS A 421 -15.41 50.10 -29.58
N THR A 422 -15.80 50.32 -28.32
CA THR A 422 -15.84 51.66 -27.72
C THR A 422 -14.45 52.28 -27.65
N LEU A 423 -13.43 51.55 -27.17
CA LEU A 423 -12.07 52.08 -27.09
C LEU A 423 -11.52 52.50 -28.48
N LYS A 424 -11.79 51.73 -29.54
CA LYS A 424 -11.39 52.09 -30.92
C LYS A 424 -12.07 53.36 -31.41
N GLU A 425 -13.33 53.61 -31.06
CA GLU A 425 -14.03 54.86 -31.39
C GLU A 425 -13.41 56.05 -30.64
N PHE A 426 -13.07 55.86 -29.36
CA PHE A 426 -12.43 56.90 -28.53
C PHE A 426 -11.02 57.25 -29.00
N VAL A 427 -10.17 56.26 -29.34
CA VAL A 427 -8.83 56.55 -29.89
C VAL A 427 -8.90 57.26 -31.24
N LYS A 428 -9.87 56.92 -32.11
CA LYS A 428 -10.10 57.66 -33.36
C LYS A 428 -10.50 59.11 -33.11
N LYS A 429 -11.33 59.37 -32.10
CA LYS A 429 -11.79 60.72 -31.73
C LYS A 429 -10.70 61.54 -31.02
N TYR A 430 -9.85 60.87 -30.25
CA TYR A 430 -8.81 61.47 -29.42
C TYR A 430 -7.45 60.82 -29.72
N PRO A 431 -6.84 61.16 -30.88
CA PRO A 431 -5.64 60.48 -31.38
C PRO A 431 -4.37 60.73 -30.55
N PHE A 432 -4.47 61.54 -29.50
CA PHE A 432 -3.38 61.75 -28.54
C PHE A 432 -3.22 60.62 -27.52
N PHE A 433 -4.23 59.76 -27.36
CA PHE A 433 -4.05 58.50 -26.68
C PHE A 433 -3.45 57.50 -27.66
N TYR A 434 -2.21 57.09 -27.40
CA TYR A 434 -1.57 56.03 -28.19
C TYR A 434 -2.22 54.67 -27.93
N LEU A 435 -2.47 54.40 -26.64
CA LEU A 435 -3.09 53.18 -26.16
C LEU A 435 -4.21 53.55 -25.19
N LEU A 436 -5.35 52.88 -25.32
CA LEU A 436 -6.33 52.73 -24.25
C LEU A 436 -6.52 51.25 -23.94
N SER A 437 -6.58 50.93 -22.65
CA SER A 437 -6.86 49.58 -22.16
C SER A 437 -7.86 49.60 -21.02
N VAL A 438 -8.68 48.56 -20.96
CA VAL A 438 -9.59 48.26 -19.86
C VAL A 438 -9.11 47.00 -19.18
N MET A 439 -9.02 47.02 -17.85
CA MET A 439 -8.65 45.87 -17.03
C MET A 439 -9.73 45.62 -15.98
N ASP A 440 -9.98 44.36 -15.65
CA ASP A 440 -10.89 43.99 -14.56
C ASP A 440 -10.24 44.13 -13.17
N ILE A 441 -10.97 43.75 -12.12
CA ILE A 441 -10.49 43.81 -10.72
C ILE A 441 -9.27 42.93 -10.43
N ASN A 442 -9.01 41.91 -11.26
CA ASN A 442 -7.84 41.04 -11.13
C ASN A 442 -6.64 41.58 -11.90
N GLY A 443 -6.84 42.60 -12.74
CA GLY A 443 -5.81 43.18 -13.61
C GLY A 443 -5.74 42.52 -14.98
N ASP A 444 -6.70 41.66 -15.34
CA ASP A 444 -6.76 41.04 -16.65
C ASP A 444 -7.33 42.03 -17.68
N THR A 445 -6.61 42.22 -18.78
CA THR A 445 -7.09 43.06 -19.89
C THR A 445 -8.42 42.53 -20.45
N LYS A 446 -9.42 43.40 -20.52
CA LYS A 446 -10.71 43.15 -21.17
C LYS A 446 -10.88 43.94 -22.46
N GLY A 447 -10.13 45.01 -22.65
CA GLY A 447 -10.14 45.73 -23.92
C GLY A 447 -8.83 46.45 -24.15
N ILE A 448 -8.40 46.56 -25.40
CA ILE A 448 -7.14 47.21 -25.76
C ILE A 448 -7.19 47.72 -27.20
N THR A 449 -6.57 48.86 -27.47
CA THR A 449 -6.62 49.50 -28.79
C THR A 449 -5.47 49.12 -29.72
N LEU A 450 -4.45 48.44 -29.21
CA LEU A 450 -3.33 47.94 -30.00
C LEU A 450 -3.73 46.72 -30.84
N GLU A 451 -3.06 46.54 -31.98
CA GLU A 451 -3.19 45.38 -32.85
C GLU A 451 -2.01 44.42 -32.63
N GLY A 452 -2.29 43.14 -32.40
CA GLY A 452 -1.28 42.15 -32.00
C GLY A 452 -1.93 40.81 -31.63
N SER A 453 -1.11 39.81 -31.29
CA SER A 453 -1.65 38.51 -30.89
C SER A 453 -2.32 38.57 -29.51
N ARG A 454 -3.29 37.69 -29.26
CA ARG A 454 -4.01 37.65 -27.97
C ARG A 454 -3.06 37.41 -26.80
N GLN A 455 -2.05 36.55 -26.96
CA GLN A 455 -1.06 36.26 -25.92
C GLN A 455 -0.18 37.47 -25.56
N GLU A 456 0.04 38.39 -26.50
CA GLU A 456 0.83 39.60 -26.26
C GLU A 456 0.02 40.73 -25.61
N LEU A 457 -1.27 40.84 -25.94
CA LEU A 457 -2.10 41.99 -25.55
C LEU A 457 -3.02 41.73 -24.35
N TYR A 458 -3.43 40.48 -24.14
CA TYR A 458 -4.35 40.08 -23.06
C TYR A 458 -3.60 39.45 -21.89
N CYS A 459 -2.78 40.26 -21.22
CA CYS A 459 -2.00 39.88 -20.05
C CYS A 459 -2.57 40.48 -18.76
N ASN A 460 -2.04 40.03 -17.62
CA ASN A 460 -2.39 40.58 -16.31
C ASN A 460 -1.42 41.72 -15.93
N TYR A 461 -1.97 42.91 -15.67
CA TYR A 461 -1.21 44.12 -15.33
C TYR A 461 -1.35 44.54 -13.85
N SER A 462 -1.81 43.63 -12.98
CA SER A 462 -2.03 43.94 -11.55
C SER A 462 -0.80 44.41 -10.79
N HIS A 463 0.40 44.08 -11.28
CA HIS A 463 1.66 44.50 -10.70
C HIS A 463 1.98 45.99 -10.91
N ARG A 464 1.35 46.64 -11.90
CA ARG A 464 1.66 48.02 -12.32
C ARG A 464 1.16 49.07 -11.32
N PRO A 465 1.91 50.17 -11.09
CA PRO A 465 1.50 51.23 -10.17
C PRO A 465 0.14 51.85 -10.49
N TYR A 466 -0.13 52.09 -11.78
CA TYR A 466 -1.41 52.64 -12.23
C TYR A 466 -2.60 51.74 -11.86
N PHE A 467 -2.42 50.42 -11.92
CA PHE A 467 -3.45 49.47 -11.53
C PHE A 467 -3.68 49.48 -10.02
N LYS A 468 -2.60 49.36 -9.24
CA LYS A 468 -2.65 49.31 -7.77
C LYS A 468 -3.30 50.54 -7.16
N GLU A 469 -3.08 51.71 -7.75
CA GLU A 469 -3.68 52.96 -7.26
C GLU A 469 -5.12 53.14 -7.76
N SER A 470 -5.39 52.85 -9.03
CA SER A 470 -6.74 53.03 -9.57
C SER A 470 -7.77 52.03 -9.08
N ILE A 471 -7.37 50.80 -8.74
CA ILE A 471 -8.30 49.83 -8.16
C ILE A 471 -8.75 50.23 -6.74
N LYS A 472 -7.97 51.06 -6.03
CA LYS A 472 -8.37 51.69 -4.75
C LYS A 472 -9.38 52.84 -4.95
N GLY A 473 -9.77 53.13 -6.18
CA GLY A 473 -10.70 54.20 -6.53
C GLY A 473 -10.04 55.57 -6.77
N LEU A 474 -8.71 55.63 -6.90
CA LEU A 474 -7.96 56.86 -7.13
C LEU A 474 -7.62 57.07 -8.61
N VAL A 475 -7.50 58.32 -9.05
CA VAL A 475 -6.94 58.61 -10.37
C VAL A 475 -5.42 58.61 -10.27
N TYR A 476 -4.75 57.84 -11.12
CA TYR A 476 -3.30 57.78 -11.17
C TYR A 476 -2.77 58.55 -12.38
N LYS A 477 -1.63 59.21 -12.18
CA LYS A 477 -0.81 59.86 -13.20
C LYS A 477 0.63 59.44 -12.96
N SER A 478 1.28 58.83 -13.94
CA SER A 478 2.72 58.56 -13.85
C SER A 478 3.52 59.85 -14.01
N GLU A 479 4.79 59.81 -13.59
CA GLU A 479 5.78 60.73 -14.14
C GLU A 479 5.94 60.50 -15.65
N PRO A 480 6.40 61.50 -16.42
CA PRO A 480 6.73 61.31 -17.83
C PRO A 480 7.75 60.19 -18.00
N TYR A 481 7.49 59.27 -18.93
CA TYR A 481 8.37 58.17 -19.24
C TYR A 481 8.47 57.96 -20.75
N ILE A 482 9.54 57.31 -21.21
CA ILE A 482 9.72 56.98 -22.62
C ILE A 482 9.06 55.63 -22.90
N SER A 483 8.03 55.62 -23.75
CA SER A 483 7.35 54.38 -24.11
C SER A 483 8.19 53.58 -25.12
N SER A 484 8.21 52.26 -24.92
CA SER A 484 8.82 51.30 -25.84
C SER A 484 8.07 51.16 -27.17
N ASP A 485 6.84 51.67 -27.23
CA ASP A 485 5.93 51.46 -28.35
C ASP A 485 5.78 52.71 -29.20
N THR A 486 5.91 53.90 -28.59
CA THR A 486 5.84 55.19 -29.30
C THR A 486 7.20 55.80 -29.61
N ASP A 487 8.26 55.30 -28.98
CA ASP A 487 9.59 55.93 -28.94
C ASP A 487 9.55 57.40 -28.46
N GLY A 488 8.47 57.79 -27.79
CA GLY A 488 8.17 59.16 -27.36
C GLY A 488 7.83 59.22 -25.87
N TYR A 489 7.73 60.45 -25.37
CA TYR A 489 7.33 60.67 -23.97
C TYR A 489 5.83 60.47 -23.81
N CYS A 490 5.49 59.61 -22.87
CA CYS A 490 4.13 59.29 -22.50
C CYS A 490 3.90 59.56 -21.01
N ILE A 491 2.63 59.76 -20.67
CA ILE A 491 2.14 59.65 -19.30
C ILE A 491 1.08 58.58 -19.28
N ALA A 492 1.23 57.63 -18.38
CA ALA A 492 0.22 56.66 -18.08
C ALA A 492 -0.81 57.33 -17.16
N LEU A 493 -2.03 57.45 -17.66
CA LEU A 493 -3.18 57.88 -16.89
C LEU A 493 -4.05 56.65 -16.61
N SER A 494 -4.55 56.51 -15.40
CA SER A 494 -5.59 55.52 -15.14
C SER A 494 -6.66 56.03 -14.19
N VAL A 495 -7.88 55.56 -14.42
CA VAL A 495 -9.06 55.93 -13.65
C VAL A 495 -9.85 54.67 -13.29
N PRO A 496 -10.51 54.64 -12.11
CA PRO A 496 -11.37 53.53 -11.75
C PRO A 496 -12.63 53.48 -12.62
N ILE A 497 -13.01 52.28 -13.04
CA ILE A 497 -14.33 51.98 -13.59
C ILE A 497 -15.25 51.65 -12.41
N LYS A 498 -16.32 52.42 -12.25
CA LYS A 498 -17.31 52.21 -11.19
C LYS A 498 -18.64 51.75 -11.78
N ASN A 499 -19.23 50.72 -11.19
CA ASN A 499 -20.58 50.28 -11.54
C ASN A 499 -21.64 51.25 -10.98
N ASN A 500 -22.93 50.98 -11.26
CA ASN A 500 -24.05 51.83 -10.82
C ASN A 500 -24.18 51.94 -9.29
N SER A 501 -23.63 50.99 -8.53
CA SER A 501 -23.56 51.03 -7.06
C SER A 501 -22.30 51.73 -6.52
N GLY A 502 -21.46 52.30 -7.40
CA GLY A 502 -20.25 53.04 -7.03
C GLY A 502 -19.04 52.17 -6.68
N GLN A 503 -19.16 50.84 -6.79
CA GLN A 503 -18.06 49.90 -6.56
C GLN A 503 -17.11 49.88 -7.75
N VAL A 504 -15.80 49.84 -7.48
CA VAL A 504 -14.78 49.72 -8.52
C VAL A 504 -14.80 48.29 -9.07
N VAL A 505 -15.03 48.14 -10.37
CA VAL A 505 -15.09 46.84 -11.06
C VAL A 505 -13.89 46.58 -11.97
N GLY A 506 -13.09 47.62 -12.22
CA GLY A 506 -11.91 47.58 -13.08
C GLY A 506 -11.29 48.95 -13.21
N ILE A 507 -10.38 49.13 -14.16
CA ILE A 507 -9.75 50.42 -14.48
C ILE A 507 -9.73 50.65 -15.99
N VAL A 508 -9.78 51.92 -16.39
CA VAL A 508 -9.36 52.35 -17.73
C VAL A 508 -7.99 52.97 -17.60
N MET A 509 -7.05 52.51 -18.42
CA MET A 509 -5.71 53.05 -18.55
C MET A 509 -5.55 53.64 -19.95
N GLY A 510 -4.84 54.75 -20.05
CA GLY A 510 -4.46 55.35 -21.31
C GLY A 510 -3.05 55.88 -21.28
N ASP A 511 -2.27 55.57 -22.32
CA ASP A 511 -0.98 56.20 -22.56
C ASP A 511 -1.17 57.45 -23.42
N LEU A 512 -0.96 58.59 -22.77
CA LEU A 512 -1.03 59.90 -23.40
C LEU A 512 0.33 60.24 -24.01
N VAL A 513 0.38 60.48 -25.31
CA VAL A 513 1.60 61.00 -25.98
C VAL A 513 1.71 62.49 -25.71
N LEU A 514 2.86 62.92 -25.18
CA LEU A 514 3.12 64.33 -24.85
C LEU A 514 3.64 65.13 -26.05
N GLU A 515 4.08 64.47 -27.12
CA GLU A 515 4.57 65.13 -28.33
C GLU A 515 3.39 65.64 -29.17
N LYS A 516 3.27 66.97 -29.29
CA LYS A 516 2.38 67.60 -30.29
C LYS A 516 3.02 67.39 -31.68
N ASN A 517 2.26 66.78 -32.60
CA ASN A 517 2.65 66.65 -34.01
C ASN A 517 2.96 68.00 -34.66
#